data_AF-A0ABD6A591-F1
#
_entry.id   AF-A0ABD6A591-F1
#
_cell.length_a   1.000
_cell.length_b   1.000
_cell.length_c   1.000
_cell.angle_alpha   90.00
_cell.angle_beta   90.00
_cell.angle_gamma   90.00
#
_symmetry.space_group_name_H-M   'P 1'
#
loop_
_entity.id
_entity.type
_entity.pdbx_description
1 polymer ?
#
loop_
_entity_poly.entity_id
_entity_poly.type
_entity_poly.pdbx_seq_one_letter_code
_entity_poly.pdbx_strand_id
1 'polypeptide(L)'
;MSAGDNDYELPRGLSQVLHNYTPGEVVNFGQVGVTTQVDSFDNPEELENIDMDRVATILKGRVSRFRNRTTSGKWDNLQASALNVFKPHGVTTELFPLVFYCEDPECRKVHTANSPDRLPSDGNCYACGTDLTQLTFVNVHTCGHIEGPEPDWQDRCSTHDLDDYRLVRTSGGPGTWYYRCRRCGERMGGFSTICEVCGDPMDGPLLPVQTGCSTPRQSSWSTSRSLTKILRTFPAGNPGRGHSRRSTSD
;
A
#
# COMPACT_ATOMS: atom_id res chain seq x y z
N MET A 1 13.61 -5.26 -26.47
CA MET A 1 12.28 -4.69 -26.17
C MET A 1 12.28 -4.43 -24.67
N SER A 2 12.34 -3.16 -24.26
CA SER A 2 12.32 -2.78 -22.84
C SER A 2 10.92 -2.94 -22.28
N ALA A 3 10.83 -3.44 -21.05
CA ALA A 3 9.62 -3.42 -20.24
C ALA A 3 9.17 -1.96 -20.07
N GLY A 4 7.90 -1.68 -20.39
CA GLY A 4 7.31 -0.36 -20.30
C GLY A 4 7.03 0.04 -18.85
N ASP A 5 7.22 1.32 -18.58
CA ASP A 5 7.09 1.98 -17.28
C ASP A 5 5.75 1.66 -16.59
N ASN A 6 5.82 1.19 -15.35
CA ASN A 6 4.68 0.95 -14.46
C ASN A 6 4.37 2.21 -13.64
N ASP A 7 4.20 3.37 -14.29
CA ASP A 7 3.78 4.60 -13.60
C ASP A 7 2.26 4.75 -13.68
N TYR A 8 1.60 4.66 -12.52
CA TYR A 8 0.17 4.92 -12.38
C TYR A 8 -0.05 6.41 -12.07
N GLU A 9 -0.23 7.25 -13.08
CA GLU A 9 -0.48 8.69 -12.90
C GLU A 9 -1.92 8.98 -12.39
N LEU A 10 -2.03 9.84 -11.37
CA LEU A 10 -3.29 10.28 -10.76
C LEU A 10 -3.53 11.79 -10.92
N PRO A 11 -4.16 12.28 -12.00
CA PRO A 11 -4.60 13.67 -12.07
C PRO A 11 -5.77 13.89 -11.08
N ARG A 12 -5.49 14.59 -9.98
CA ARG A 12 -6.44 14.99 -8.92
C ARG A 12 -6.32 16.50 -8.69
N GLY A 13 -7.39 17.13 -8.21
CA GLY A 13 -7.35 18.56 -7.86
C GLY A 13 -6.33 18.83 -6.74
N LEU A 14 -5.55 19.90 -6.86
CA LEU A 14 -4.42 20.22 -5.96
C LEU A 14 -4.75 20.12 -4.47
N SER A 15 -5.92 20.59 -4.03
CA SER A 15 -6.33 20.45 -2.61
C SER A 15 -6.56 19.00 -2.17
N GLN A 16 -7.03 18.12 -3.06
CA GLN A 16 -7.18 16.70 -2.72
C GLN A 16 -5.83 16.00 -2.61
N VAL A 17 -4.88 16.34 -3.50
CA VAL A 17 -3.50 15.84 -3.45
C VAL A 17 -2.83 16.24 -2.13
N LEU A 18 -2.89 17.53 -1.79
CA LEU A 18 -2.26 18.06 -0.57
C LEU A 18 -2.87 17.54 0.74
N HIS A 19 -4.12 17.04 0.71
CA HIS A 19 -4.80 16.57 1.93
C HIS A 19 -4.77 15.05 2.13
N ASN A 20 -4.72 14.26 1.07
CA ASN A 20 -4.92 12.82 1.15
C ASN A 20 -3.81 11.99 0.49
N TYR A 21 -2.81 12.62 -0.13
CA TYR A 21 -1.77 11.93 -0.89
C TYR A 21 -0.39 12.52 -0.60
N THR A 22 -0.03 12.64 0.68
CA THR A 22 1.34 12.96 1.07
C THR A 22 2.22 11.70 1.06
N PRO A 23 3.53 11.80 0.80
CA PRO A 23 4.45 10.67 0.88
C PRO A 23 4.27 9.86 2.17
N GLY A 24 4.21 8.54 2.03
CA GLY A 24 3.94 7.59 3.11
C GLY A 24 2.45 7.30 3.37
N GLU A 25 1.52 8.08 2.83
CA GLU A 25 0.08 7.80 2.98
C GLU A 25 -0.31 6.53 2.22
N VAL A 26 -1.13 5.70 2.86
CA VAL A 26 -1.64 4.45 2.28
C VAL A 26 -3.04 4.69 1.74
N VAL A 27 -3.20 4.45 0.44
CA VAL A 27 -4.43 4.74 -0.30
C VAL A 27 -4.95 3.48 -1.00
N ASN A 28 -6.27 3.36 -1.10
CA ASN A 28 -6.90 2.29 -1.86
C ASN A 28 -7.18 2.75 -3.30
N PHE A 29 -6.55 2.10 -4.26
CA PHE A 29 -6.78 2.34 -5.68
C PHE A 29 -8.00 1.57 -6.16
N GLY A 30 -9.20 2.08 -5.83
CA GLY A 30 -10.48 1.39 -6.02
C GLY A 30 -10.83 0.96 -7.46
N GLN A 31 -10.15 1.50 -8.50
CA GLN A 31 -10.33 1.04 -9.88
C GLN A 31 -9.67 -0.31 -10.17
N VAL A 32 -8.58 -0.62 -9.45
CA VAL A 32 -7.77 -1.84 -9.63
C VAL A 32 -7.88 -2.77 -8.42
N GLY A 33 -8.44 -2.29 -7.31
CA GLY A 33 -8.68 -3.08 -6.10
C GLY A 33 -7.41 -3.35 -5.29
N VAL A 34 -6.34 -2.62 -5.56
CA VAL A 34 -5.06 -2.71 -4.85
C VAL A 34 -4.90 -1.54 -3.88
N THR A 35 -4.18 -1.79 -2.80
CA THR A 35 -3.68 -0.77 -1.89
C THR A 35 -2.25 -0.41 -2.29
N THR A 36 -1.96 0.88 -2.22
CA THR A 36 -0.67 1.45 -2.58
C THR A 36 -0.25 2.46 -1.52
N GLN A 37 1.05 2.71 -1.41
CA GLN A 37 1.60 3.80 -0.62
C GLN A 37 2.07 4.91 -1.56
N VAL A 38 1.85 6.16 -1.18
CA VAL A 38 2.39 7.31 -1.92
C VAL A 38 3.90 7.33 -1.72
N ASP A 39 4.65 7.18 -2.80
CA ASP A 39 6.11 7.24 -2.79
C ASP A 39 6.56 8.71 -2.86
N SER A 40 6.19 9.39 -3.94
CA SER A 40 6.64 10.75 -4.19
C SER A 40 5.59 11.62 -4.89
N PHE A 41 5.87 12.93 -4.95
CA PHE A 41 5.10 13.85 -5.78
C PHE A 41 5.68 13.88 -7.18
N ASP A 42 4.80 13.79 -8.18
CA ASP A 42 5.20 13.85 -9.58
C ASP A 42 5.35 15.31 -10.05
N ASN A 43 6.43 15.53 -10.82
CA ASN A 43 6.79 16.78 -11.49
C ASN A 43 6.54 18.04 -10.62
N PRO A 44 7.14 18.16 -9.43
CA PRO A 44 6.91 19.30 -8.55
C PRO A 44 7.37 20.62 -9.19
N GLU A 45 6.46 21.57 -9.34
CA GLU A 45 6.78 22.93 -9.81
C GLU A 45 7.30 23.74 -8.61
N GLU A 46 8.56 24.17 -8.66
CA GLU A 46 9.09 25.08 -7.64
C GLU A 46 8.34 26.41 -7.66
N LEU A 47 7.92 26.86 -6.49
CA LEU A 47 7.25 28.14 -6.36
C LEU A 47 8.27 29.23 -6.06
N GLU A 48 8.49 30.11 -7.03
CA GLU A 48 9.34 31.27 -6.87
C GLU A 48 8.66 32.36 -6.03
N ASN A 49 9.46 33.28 -5.48
CA ASN A 49 9.01 34.45 -4.73
C ASN A 49 8.23 34.13 -3.45
N ILE A 50 8.53 32.99 -2.82
CA ILE A 50 8.00 32.64 -1.50
C ILE A 50 8.92 33.17 -0.40
N ASP A 51 8.32 33.82 0.59
CA ASP A 51 8.99 34.18 1.85
C ASP A 51 9.20 32.92 2.70
N MET A 52 10.33 32.26 2.47
CA MET A 52 10.69 31.00 3.10
C MET A 52 10.95 31.13 4.61
N ASP A 53 11.36 32.31 5.08
CA ASP A 53 11.51 32.59 6.52
C ASP A 53 10.15 32.61 7.24
N ARG A 54 9.15 33.22 6.59
CA ARG A 54 7.78 33.18 7.08
C ARG A 54 7.20 31.77 7.06
N VAL A 55 7.46 30.99 6.01
CA VAL A 55 7.03 29.57 5.94
C VAL A 55 7.66 28.76 7.07
N ALA A 56 8.98 28.88 7.28
CA ALA A 56 9.68 28.20 8.38
C ALA A 56 9.10 28.57 9.75
N THR A 57 8.78 29.84 9.97
CA THR A 57 8.16 30.33 11.22
C THR A 57 6.78 29.72 11.45
N ILE A 58 5.93 29.69 10.41
CA ILE A 58 4.60 29.08 10.48
C ILE A 58 4.72 27.57 10.76
N LEU A 59 5.61 26.88 10.06
CA LEU A 59 5.85 25.44 10.24
C LEU A 59 6.32 25.14 11.66
N LYS A 60 7.32 25.86 12.20
CA LYS A 60 7.74 25.73 13.60
C LYS A 60 6.59 25.91 14.58
N GLY A 61 5.74 26.92 14.37
CA GLY A 61 4.58 27.19 15.22
C GLY A 61 3.51 26.09 15.17
N ARG A 62 3.40 25.36 14.06
CA ARG A 62 2.49 24.21 13.92
C ARG A 62 3.11 22.93 14.50
N VAL A 63 4.35 22.61 14.11
CA VAL A 63 5.05 21.39 14.51
C VAL A 63 5.33 21.36 16.02
N SER A 64 5.63 22.50 16.64
CA SER A 64 5.83 22.59 18.10
C SER A 64 4.62 22.12 18.93
N ARG A 65 3.43 22.02 18.31
CA ARG A 65 2.21 21.47 18.93
C ARG A 65 2.18 19.94 18.89
N PHE A 66 2.85 19.34 17.91
CA PHE A 66 3.03 17.90 17.74
C PHE A 66 4.31 17.45 18.45
N ARG A 67 4.31 17.51 19.78
CA ARG A 67 5.45 17.02 20.59
C ARG A 67 5.48 15.50 20.58
N ASN A 68 6.09 14.91 19.53
CA ASN A 68 6.44 13.49 19.55
C ASN A 68 7.72 13.28 20.37
N ARG A 69 7.73 12.27 21.26
CA ARG A 69 8.79 12.05 22.27
C ARG A 69 10.14 11.63 21.67
N THR A 70 10.17 11.23 20.39
CA THR A 70 11.35 10.65 19.73
C THR A 70 12.04 11.60 18.73
N THR A 71 11.39 12.70 18.32
CA THR A 71 11.94 13.64 17.30
C THR A 71 12.01 15.09 17.77
N SER A 72 11.84 15.35 19.07
CA SER A 72 11.66 16.71 19.60
C SER A 72 12.78 17.68 19.21
N GLY A 73 14.01 17.21 18.99
CA GLY A 73 15.14 18.07 18.57
C GLY A 73 15.30 18.28 17.06
N LYS A 74 14.65 17.49 16.20
CA LYS A 74 14.83 17.61 14.73
C LYS A 74 14.19 18.88 14.17
N TRP A 75 13.17 19.41 14.83
CA TRP A 75 12.36 20.52 14.35
C TRP A 75 12.79 21.88 14.93
N ASP A 76 13.55 21.89 16.02
CA ASP A 76 13.97 23.11 16.71
C ASP A 76 14.86 24.00 15.82
N ASN A 77 15.66 23.37 14.95
CA ASN A 77 16.58 24.05 14.03
C ASN A 77 16.08 24.14 12.58
N LEU A 78 14.77 24.04 12.33
CA LEU A 78 14.24 24.19 10.97
C LEU A 78 14.57 25.59 10.40
N GLN A 79 15.36 25.68 9.34
CA GLN A 79 15.70 26.95 8.68
C GLN A 79 15.06 27.02 7.30
N ALA A 80 14.94 28.22 6.74
CA ALA A 80 14.44 28.42 5.38
C ALA A 80 15.22 27.58 4.35
N SER A 81 16.54 27.45 4.53
CA SER A 81 17.42 26.62 3.69
C SER A 81 17.17 25.11 3.79
N ALA A 82 16.44 24.65 4.81
CA ALA A 82 16.07 23.26 4.97
C ALA A 82 14.67 22.95 4.38
N LEU A 83 14.05 23.92 3.72
CA LEU A 83 12.70 23.84 3.19
C LEU A 83 12.72 24.03 1.67
N ASN A 84 11.97 23.18 0.98
CA ASN A 84 11.61 23.36 -0.41
C ASN A 84 10.09 23.47 -0.49
N VAL A 85 9.60 24.47 -1.22
CA VAL A 85 8.16 24.63 -1.47
C VAL A 85 7.90 24.42 -2.94
N PHE A 86 7.07 23.43 -3.22
CA PHE A 86 6.68 23.06 -4.56
C PHE A 86 5.18 22.85 -4.64
N LYS A 87 4.66 22.95 -5.85
CA LYS A 87 3.29 22.59 -6.19
C LYS A 87 3.31 21.22 -6.89
N PRO A 88 2.71 20.18 -6.30
CA PRO A 88 2.65 18.87 -6.93
C PRO A 88 1.68 18.88 -8.12
N HIS A 89 2.05 18.17 -9.19
CA HIS A 89 1.20 17.96 -10.36
C HIS A 89 0.51 16.60 -10.35
N GLY A 90 1.12 15.62 -9.67
CA GLY A 90 0.58 14.30 -9.44
C GLY A 90 1.26 13.63 -8.24
N VAL A 91 1.00 12.35 -8.07
CA VAL A 91 1.67 11.49 -7.10
C VAL A 91 2.03 10.18 -7.77
N THR A 92 3.22 9.67 -7.47
CA THR A 92 3.58 8.30 -7.76
C THR A 92 3.21 7.44 -6.56
N THR A 93 2.73 6.25 -6.84
CA THR A 93 2.35 5.29 -5.80
C THR A 93 2.95 3.94 -6.09
N GLU A 94 3.36 3.25 -5.05
CA GLU A 94 3.94 1.92 -5.14
C GLU A 94 3.06 0.89 -4.42
N LEU A 95 3.16 -0.38 -4.81
CA LEU A 95 2.33 -1.43 -4.24
C LEU A 95 2.62 -1.60 -2.74
N PHE A 96 1.60 -1.52 -1.90
CA PHE A 96 1.75 -1.67 -0.45
C PHE A 96 0.40 -1.97 0.21
N PRO A 97 0.30 -2.93 1.15
CA PRO A 97 1.34 -3.85 1.62
C PRO A 97 1.79 -4.86 0.57
N LEU A 98 2.97 -5.44 0.77
CA LEU A 98 3.53 -6.47 -0.12
C LEU A 98 3.09 -7.89 0.24
N VAL A 99 2.04 -8.03 1.06
CA VAL A 99 1.52 -9.32 1.51
C VAL A 99 0.30 -9.73 0.71
N PHE A 100 0.34 -10.96 0.20
CA PHE A 100 -0.70 -11.56 -0.61
C PHE A 100 -1.08 -12.91 -0.05
N TYR A 101 -2.31 -13.34 -0.29
CA TYR A 101 -2.77 -14.68 0.06
C TYR A 101 -3.45 -15.34 -1.13
N CYS A 102 -3.32 -16.66 -1.21
CA CYS A 102 -4.04 -17.46 -2.19
C CYS A 102 -5.54 -17.53 -1.86
N GLU A 103 -6.40 -17.25 -2.84
CA GLU A 103 -7.85 -17.24 -2.61
C GLU A 103 -8.47 -18.61 -2.34
N ASP A 104 -7.81 -19.68 -2.82
CA ASP A 104 -8.25 -21.06 -2.60
C ASP A 104 -8.36 -21.35 -1.09
N PRO A 105 -9.58 -21.65 -0.58
CA PRO A 105 -9.82 -21.94 0.83
C PRO A 105 -8.96 -23.06 1.42
N GLU A 106 -8.59 -24.05 0.61
CA GLU A 106 -7.77 -25.19 1.06
C GLU A 106 -6.28 -24.82 1.12
N CYS A 107 -5.84 -23.95 0.20
CA CYS A 107 -4.44 -23.51 0.13
C CYS A 107 -4.15 -22.39 1.13
N ARG A 108 -4.78 -21.22 0.96
CA ARG A 108 -4.60 -19.97 1.73
C ARG A 108 -3.15 -19.54 1.99
N LYS A 109 -2.20 -20.05 1.21
CA LYS A 109 -0.79 -19.74 1.40
C LYS A 109 -0.55 -18.24 1.30
N VAL A 110 0.29 -17.71 2.18
CA VAL A 110 0.72 -16.31 2.17
C VAL A 110 2.01 -16.18 1.35
N HIS A 111 2.10 -15.08 0.61
CA HIS A 111 3.21 -14.71 -0.25
C HIS A 111 3.58 -13.27 0.03
N THR A 112 4.87 -13.01 0.20
CA THR A 112 5.40 -11.65 0.35
C THR A 112 6.18 -11.30 -0.92
N ALA A 113 5.90 -10.14 -1.51
CA ALA A 113 6.71 -9.62 -2.60
C ALA A 113 7.99 -9.01 -2.04
N ASN A 114 9.10 -9.13 -2.77
CA ASN A 114 10.38 -8.55 -2.36
C ASN A 114 10.52 -7.08 -2.76
N SER A 115 9.64 -6.61 -3.65
CA SER A 115 9.67 -5.24 -4.15
C SER A 115 8.28 -4.82 -4.63
N PRO A 116 7.98 -3.51 -4.62
CA PRO A 116 6.66 -3.00 -4.98
C PRO A 116 6.39 -2.97 -6.48
N ASP A 117 7.41 -3.15 -7.33
CA ASP A 117 7.26 -3.21 -8.79
C ASP A 117 6.72 -4.56 -9.31
N ARG A 118 6.61 -5.59 -8.44
CA ARG A 118 6.28 -6.96 -8.87
C ARG A 118 5.31 -7.66 -7.94
N LEU A 119 4.32 -8.32 -8.55
CA LEU A 119 3.51 -9.30 -7.84
C LEU A 119 4.30 -10.60 -7.63
N PRO A 120 4.09 -11.31 -6.51
CA PRO A 120 4.68 -12.63 -6.33
C PRO A 120 4.21 -13.59 -7.43
N SER A 121 5.16 -14.19 -8.16
CA SER A 121 4.85 -15.18 -9.22
C SER A 121 3.80 -14.69 -10.22
N ASP A 122 3.90 -13.43 -10.65
CA ASP A 122 2.99 -12.77 -11.59
C ASP A 122 1.51 -12.78 -11.17
N GLY A 123 1.24 -12.89 -9.86
CA GLY A 123 -0.12 -12.90 -9.31
C GLY A 123 -0.68 -14.30 -9.04
N ASN A 124 0.09 -15.36 -9.26
CA ASN A 124 -0.37 -16.74 -9.08
C ASN A 124 0.29 -17.41 -7.87
N CYS A 125 -0.49 -18.18 -7.11
CA CYS A 125 0.03 -18.94 -5.98
C CYS A 125 0.93 -20.09 -6.48
N TYR A 126 2.23 -20.07 -6.18
CA TYR A 126 3.13 -21.16 -6.58
C TYR A 126 2.82 -22.53 -5.96
N ALA A 127 1.94 -22.61 -4.96
CA ALA A 127 1.55 -23.87 -4.34
C ALA A 127 0.36 -24.56 -5.03
N CYS A 128 -0.53 -23.81 -5.70
CA CYS A 128 -1.76 -24.38 -6.29
C CYS A 128 -2.20 -23.75 -7.62
N GLY A 129 -1.54 -22.69 -8.08
CA GLY A 129 -1.82 -21.98 -9.33
C GLY A 129 -2.93 -20.92 -9.25
N THR A 130 -3.76 -20.93 -8.21
CA THR A 130 -4.86 -19.97 -8.01
C THR A 130 -4.36 -18.54 -7.78
N ASP A 131 -5.17 -17.56 -8.17
CA ASP A 131 -4.88 -16.13 -8.04
C ASP A 131 -4.57 -15.71 -6.59
N LEU A 132 -3.71 -14.70 -6.49
CA LEU A 132 -3.32 -14.04 -5.26
C LEU A 132 -4.13 -12.77 -5.06
N THR A 133 -4.55 -12.54 -3.81
CA THR A 133 -5.22 -11.32 -3.38
C THR A 133 -4.39 -10.63 -2.31
N GLN A 134 -4.23 -9.32 -2.45
CA GLN A 134 -3.49 -8.51 -1.48
C GLN A 134 -4.21 -8.50 -0.12
N LEU A 135 -3.44 -8.61 0.96
CA LEU A 135 -3.90 -8.22 2.29
C LEU A 135 -3.75 -6.71 2.41
N THR A 136 -4.86 -6.00 2.24
CA THR A 136 -4.89 -4.54 2.21
C THR A 136 -4.76 -3.87 3.58
N PHE A 137 -4.69 -4.65 4.65
CA PHE A 137 -4.62 -4.11 6.01
C PHE A 137 -3.24 -3.59 6.34
N VAL A 138 -3.17 -2.53 7.14
CA VAL A 138 -1.91 -1.96 7.63
C VAL A 138 -1.92 -1.86 9.15
N ASN A 139 -0.73 -1.86 9.72
CA ASN A 139 -0.49 -1.48 11.10
C ASN A 139 0.11 -0.08 11.13
N VAL A 140 -0.34 0.76 12.06
CA VAL A 140 0.15 2.13 12.21
C VAL A 140 0.59 2.36 13.65
N HIS A 141 1.78 2.93 13.83
CA HIS A 141 2.24 3.39 15.13
C HIS A 141 2.11 4.91 15.25
N THR A 142 1.91 5.41 16.47
CA THR A 142 1.85 6.87 16.75
C THR A 142 3.14 7.63 16.41
N CYS A 143 4.26 6.92 16.21
CA CYS A 143 5.51 7.50 15.70
C CYS A 143 5.48 7.81 14.19
N GLY A 144 4.47 7.34 13.46
CA GLY A 144 4.33 7.49 12.00
C GLY A 144 4.84 6.30 11.18
N HIS A 145 5.41 5.27 11.82
CA HIS A 145 5.77 4.03 11.15
C HIS A 145 4.50 3.26 10.73
N ILE A 146 4.52 2.73 9.51
CA ILE A 146 3.44 1.94 8.91
C ILE A 146 4.07 0.68 8.32
N GLU A 147 3.42 -0.44 8.54
CA GLU A 147 3.84 -1.73 7.98
C GLU A 147 2.63 -2.56 7.54
N GLY A 148 2.92 -3.63 6.80
CA GLY A 148 1.92 -4.58 6.36
C GLY A 148 1.46 -5.50 7.50
N PRO A 149 0.51 -6.41 7.20
CA PRO A 149 -0.08 -7.29 8.18
C PRO A 149 0.72 -8.59 8.35
N GLU A 150 2.02 -8.61 8.04
CA GLU A 150 2.89 -9.78 8.20
C GLU A 150 2.87 -10.33 9.65
N PRO A 151 3.16 -11.63 9.86
CA PRO A 151 3.38 -12.14 11.21
C PRO A 151 4.63 -11.48 11.82
N ASP A 152 4.55 -11.09 13.09
CA ASP A 152 5.72 -10.64 13.85
C ASP A 152 6.78 -11.75 13.92
N TRP A 153 8.06 -11.37 13.88
CA TRP A 153 9.16 -12.33 14.02
C TRP A 153 9.06 -13.13 15.32
N GLN A 154 8.53 -12.54 16.40
CA GLN A 154 8.32 -13.22 17.68
C GLN A 154 7.25 -14.30 17.63
N ASP A 155 6.32 -14.20 16.67
CA ASP A 155 5.18 -15.11 16.46
C ASP A 155 5.42 -16.14 15.36
N ARG A 156 6.67 -16.27 14.90
CA ARG A 156 7.07 -17.24 13.88
C ARG A 156 6.92 -18.68 14.37
N CYS A 157 6.81 -19.61 13.43
CA CYS A 157 6.79 -21.03 13.77
C CYS A 157 8.10 -21.44 14.44
N SER A 158 8.03 -22.11 15.59
CA SER A 158 9.19 -22.55 16.37
C SER A 158 10.18 -23.43 15.59
N THR A 159 9.71 -24.12 14.55
CA THR A 159 10.48 -25.10 13.77
C THR A 159 10.74 -24.66 12.32
N HIS A 160 9.89 -23.80 11.76
CA HIS A 160 9.89 -23.46 10.33
C HIS A 160 9.87 -21.94 10.07
N ASP A 161 10.12 -21.14 11.10
CA ASP A 161 10.14 -19.67 11.06
C ASP A 161 8.95 -19.09 10.27
N LEU A 162 9.22 -18.21 9.29
CA LEU A 162 8.24 -17.56 8.42
C LEU A 162 8.24 -18.15 6.99
N ASP A 163 8.74 -19.39 6.81
CA ASP A 163 8.97 -19.94 5.47
C ASP A 163 7.67 -20.36 4.73
N ASP A 164 6.76 -21.02 5.45
CA ASP A 164 5.58 -21.63 4.83
C ASP A 164 4.36 -21.58 5.76
N TYR A 165 3.60 -20.50 5.62
CA TYR A 165 2.41 -20.24 6.42
C TYR A 165 1.20 -19.88 5.54
N ARG A 166 0.01 -20.07 6.12
CA ARG A 166 -1.28 -19.73 5.51
C ARG A 166 -2.08 -18.79 6.38
N LEU A 167 -2.94 -18.04 5.74
CA LEU A 167 -3.94 -17.22 6.41
C LEU A 167 -5.11 -18.08 6.89
N VAL A 168 -5.49 -17.93 8.16
CA VAL A 168 -6.71 -18.52 8.71
C VAL A 168 -7.73 -17.41 8.95
N ARG A 169 -8.80 -17.44 8.14
CA ARG A 169 -9.92 -16.51 8.26
C ARG A 169 -10.99 -17.09 9.17
N THR A 170 -11.26 -16.40 10.25
CA THR A 170 -12.35 -16.70 11.18
C THR A 170 -13.56 -15.82 10.87
N SER A 171 -14.72 -16.18 11.41
CA SER A 171 -15.98 -15.47 11.18
C SER A 171 -16.07 -14.09 11.85
N GLY A 172 -15.18 -13.78 12.81
CA GLY A 172 -15.15 -12.52 13.55
C GLY A 172 -14.57 -11.33 12.78
N GLY A 173 -14.17 -11.52 11.52
CA GLY A 173 -13.57 -10.48 10.69
C GLY A 173 -12.05 -10.34 10.89
N PRO A 174 -11.42 -9.35 10.21
CA PRO A 174 -9.95 -9.26 10.08
C PRO A 174 -9.18 -9.27 11.40
N GLY A 175 -9.69 -8.61 12.44
CA GLY A 175 -9.04 -8.59 13.77
C GLY A 175 -8.99 -9.93 14.49
N THR A 176 -9.68 -10.95 13.98
CA THR A 176 -9.67 -12.32 14.52
C THR A 176 -8.96 -13.32 13.60
N TRP A 177 -8.44 -12.86 12.47
CA TRP A 177 -7.64 -13.68 11.56
C TRP A 177 -6.24 -13.86 12.12
N TYR A 178 -5.60 -14.95 11.74
CA TYR A 178 -4.28 -15.29 12.23
C TYR A 178 -3.54 -16.18 11.23
N TYR A 179 -2.25 -16.38 11.45
CA TYR A 179 -1.42 -17.21 10.58
C TYR A 179 -1.25 -18.62 11.14
N ARG A 180 -0.98 -19.58 10.25
CA ARG A 180 -0.69 -20.96 10.67
C ARG A 180 0.39 -21.55 9.79
N CYS A 181 1.38 -22.21 10.40
CA CYS A 181 2.38 -22.96 9.66
C CYS A 181 1.70 -24.07 8.84
N ARG A 182 2.03 -24.17 7.55
CA ARG A 182 1.48 -25.20 6.66
C ARG A 182 2.14 -26.56 6.84
N ARG A 183 3.34 -26.60 7.44
CA ARG A 183 4.12 -27.83 7.64
C ARG A 183 3.74 -28.58 8.92
N CYS A 184 3.68 -27.88 10.06
CA CYS A 184 3.36 -28.50 11.36
C CYS A 184 1.98 -28.11 11.92
N GLY A 185 1.29 -27.13 11.33
CA GLY A 185 -0.01 -26.67 11.82
C GLY A 185 0.06 -25.74 13.05
N GLU A 186 1.26 -25.38 13.49
CA GLU A 186 1.47 -24.44 14.61
C GLU A 186 0.79 -23.10 14.31
N ARG A 187 0.07 -22.58 15.32
CA ARG A 187 -0.57 -21.27 15.24
C ARG A 187 0.52 -20.20 15.32
N MET A 188 0.54 -19.34 14.32
CA MET A 188 1.35 -18.13 14.27
C MET A 188 0.44 -16.93 14.59
N GLY A 189 1.05 -15.79 14.86
CA GLY A 189 0.40 -14.57 15.33
C GLY A 189 -0.73 -14.03 14.47
N GLY A 190 -1.33 -12.93 14.95
CA GLY A 190 -2.32 -12.16 14.22
C GLY A 190 -1.67 -11.19 13.23
N PHE A 191 -2.39 -10.13 12.90
CA PHE A 191 -1.86 -9.03 12.09
C PHE A 191 -1.23 -7.91 12.92
N SER A 192 -1.39 -7.89 14.25
CA SER A 192 -0.81 -6.86 15.11
C SER A 192 0.62 -7.23 15.50
N THR A 193 1.48 -6.21 15.56
CA THR A 193 2.94 -6.33 15.64
C THR A 193 3.54 -5.26 16.57
N ILE A 194 4.84 -5.37 16.83
CA ILE A 194 5.62 -4.36 17.54
C ILE A 194 6.32 -3.42 16.56
N CYS A 195 6.20 -2.12 16.78
CA CYS A 195 6.87 -1.09 15.98
C CYS A 195 8.40 -1.21 16.12
N GLU A 196 9.11 -1.51 15.04
CA GLU A 196 10.59 -1.65 15.05
C GLU A 196 11.32 -0.35 15.44
N VAL A 197 10.70 0.81 15.24
CA VAL A 197 11.30 2.12 15.52
C VAL A 197 11.25 2.44 17.02
N CYS A 198 10.19 2.03 17.72
CA CYS A 198 9.91 2.46 19.09
C CYS A 198 9.89 1.29 20.10
N GLY A 199 9.68 0.05 19.65
CA GLY A 199 9.50 -1.12 20.51
C GLY A 199 8.11 -1.22 21.15
N ASP A 200 7.17 -0.37 20.77
CA ASP A 200 5.80 -0.32 21.30
C ASP A 200 4.79 -0.99 20.34
N PRO A 201 3.66 -1.51 20.83
CA PRO A 201 2.63 -2.14 19.98
C PRO A 201 2.05 -1.17 18.94
N MET A 202 1.76 -1.70 17.75
CA MET A 202 1.09 -0.96 16.67
C MET A 202 -0.43 -1.13 16.69
N ASP A 203 -1.15 -0.13 16.21
CA ASP A 203 -2.60 -0.19 16.00
C ASP A 203 -2.90 -0.88 14.67
N GLY A 204 -3.62 -2.01 14.72
CA GLY A 204 -4.01 -2.76 13.53
C GLY A 204 -4.74 -4.08 13.82
N PRO A 205 -5.27 -4.75 12.79
CA PRO A 205 -5.22 -4.38 11.39
C PRO A 205 -6.23 -3.28 11.02
N LEU A 206 -5.76 -2.21 10.39
CA LEU A 206 -6.57 -1.10 9.90
C LEU A 206 -6.78 -1.21 8.38
N LEU A 207 -7.96 -0.79 7.91
CA LEU A 207 -8.17 -0.56 6.49
C LEU A 207 -7.59 0.81 6.10
N PRO A 208 -6.91 0.92 4.95
CA PRO A 208 -6.49 2.19 4.39
C PRO A 208 -7.67 3.15 4.23
N VAL A 209 -7.42 4.45 4.38
CA VAL A 209 -8.43 5.48 4.17
C VAL A 209 -8.91 5.39 2.72
N GLN A 210 -10.21 5.14 2.53
CA GLN A 210 -10.80 5.12 1.19
C GLN A 210 -10.87 6.56 0.67
N THR A 211 -9.96 6.94 -0.22
CA THR A 211 -9.99 8.24 -0.90
C THR A 211 -10.99 8.19 -2.05
N GLY A 212 -12.29 8.17 -1.71
CA GLY A 212 -13.37 8.13 -2.69
C GLY A 212 -14.74 8.50 -2.11
N CYS A 213 -15.19 9.70 -2.44
CA CYS A 213 -16.49 10.32 -2.13
C CYS A 213 -16.64 10.94 -0.72
N SER A 214 -16.82 12.26 -0.72
CA SER A 214 -17.13 13.13 0.41
C SER A 214 -18.31 12.65 1.26
N THR A 215 -18.13 12.56 2.58
CA THR A 215 -18.92 13.30 3.60
C THR A 215 -18.35 13.08 5.01
N PRO A 216 -18.60 14.00 5.96
CA PRO A 216 -17.93 14.01 7.25
C PRO A 216 -18.52 13.00 8.22
N ARG A 217 -17.64 12.44 9.07
CA ARG A 217 -17.92 11.84 10.38
C ARG A 217 -18.83 10.62 10.36
N GLN A 218 -18.26 9.42 10.54
CA GLN A 218 -19.01 8.27 11.03
C GLN A 218 -18.25 7.52 12.13
N SER A 219 -18.68 7.80 13.36
CA SER A 219 -18.95 6.76 14.35
C SER A 219 -19.91 5.72 13.76
N SER A 220 -19.80 4.49 14.26
CA SER A 220 -20.67 3.31 14.06
C SER A 220 -20.28 2.40 12.89
N TRP A 221 -19.76 1.24 13.28
CA TRP A 221 -19.65 0.07 12.42
C TRP A 221 -21.05 -0.51 12.22
N SER A 222 -21.47 -0.63 10.96
CA SER A 222 -22.69 -1.31 10.57
C SER A 222 -22.39 -2.18 9.35
N THR A 223 -22.47 -3.48 9.58
CA THR A 223 -22.41 -4.63 8.68
C THR A 223 -23.12 -4.40 7.34
N SER A 224 -22.45 -4.60 6.20
CA SER A 224 -23.14 -5.05 4.98
C SER A 224 -22.24 -5.69 3.92
N ARG A 225 -22.49 -6.99 3.74
CA ARG A 225 -22.48 -7.85 2.54
C ARG A 225 -21.76 -7.38 1.25
N SER A 226 -20.82 -8.23 0.82
CA SER A 226 -20.56 -8.70 -0.55
C SER A 226 -20.49 -7.67 -1.68
N LEU A 227 -19.28 -7.31 -2.08
CA LEU A 227 -18.93 -6.96 -3.47
C LEU A 227 -17.50 -7.40 -3.78
N THR A 228 -17.34 -8.62 -4.31
CA THR A 228 -16.12 -9.04 -5.02
C THR A 228 -16.56 -9.68 -6.33
N LYS A 229 -16.50 -8.90 -7.41
CA LYS A 229 -16.51 -9.38 -8.78
C LYS A 229 -16.10 -8.20 -9.65
N ILE A 230 -14.91 -8.27 -10.25
CA ILE A 230 -14.55 -7.79 -11.60
C ILE A 230 -13.06 -8.08 -11.77
N LEU A 231 -12.75 -9.20 -12.42
CA LEU A 231 -11.69 -9.32 -13.42
C LEU A 231 -12.20 -10.38 -14.40
N ARG A 232 -12.86 -9.92 -15.47
CA ARG A 232 -13.24 -10.75 -16.62
C ARG A 232 -12.42 -10.27 -17.81
N THR A 233 -11.47 -11.12 -18.21
CA THR A 233 -11.07 -11.43 -19.59
C THR A 233 -10.86 -10.25 -20.56
N PHE A 234 -9.60 -10.01 -20.95
CA PHE A 234 -9.27 -9.49 -22.28
C PHE A 234 -8.95 -10.64 -23.24
N PRO A 235 -9.45 -10.60 -24.50
CA PRO A 235 -9.19 -11.65 -25.49
C PRO A 235 -7.78 -11.51 -26.08
N ALA A 236 -7.14 -12.65 -26.29
CA ALA A 236 -5.89 -12.75 -27.04
C ALA A 236 -6.08 -12.24 -28.49
N GLY A 237 -5.38 -11.16 -28.83
CA GLY A 237 -5.24 -10.67 -30.20
C GLY A 237 -4.31 -11.59 -30.99
N ASN A 238 -4.89 -12.29 -31.97
CA ASN A 238 -4.22 -13.17 -32.92
C ASN A 238 -3.39 -12.35 -33.94
N PRO A 239 -2.07 -12.55 -34.09
CA PRO A 239 -1.29 -11.90 -35.13
C PRO A 239 -1.11 -12.86 -36.31
N GLY A 240 -1.58 -12.48 -37.51
CA GLY A 240 -1.05 -13.07 -38.75
C GLY A 240 -2.06 -13.34 -39.85
N ARG A 241 -2.08 -12.43 -40.83
CA ARG A 241 -2.35 -12.62 -42.28
C ARG A 241 -2.20 -11.22 -42.87
N GLY A 242 -1.10 -10.83 -43.52
CA GLY A 242 -0.52 -11.47 -44.69
C GLY A 242 -0.87 -10.62 -45.92
N HIS A 243 -0.30 -9.41 -46.04
CA HIS A 243 -0.39 -8.59 -47.24
C HIS A 243 0.61 -9.10 -48.29
N SER A 244 0.10 -9.84 -49.28
CA SER A 244 0.80 -10.08 -50.55
C SER A 244 0.46 -8.96 -51.53
N ARG A 245 1.49 -8.22 -51.95
CA ARG A 245 1.46 -7.33 -53.10
C ARG A 245 1.20 -8.14 -54.38
N ARG A 246 0.38 -7.63 -55.29
CA ARG A 246 0.53 -7.90 -56.73
C ARG A 246 0.07 -6.70 -57.55
N SER A 247 1.04 -6.16 -58.27
CA SER A 247 0.95 -5.15 -59.32
C SER A 247 0.97 -5.85 -60.69
N THR A 248 0.05 -5.48 -61.57
CA THR A 248 0.03 -5.62 -63.05
C THR A 248 -1.20 -4.79 -63.51
N SER A 249 -1.21 -3.72 -64.32
CA SER A 249 -0.66 -3.44 -65.67
C SER A 249 -0.75 -4.71 -66.54
N ASP A 250 -1.70 -4.89 -67.45
CA ASP A 250 -2.37 -3.98 -68.40
C ASP A 250 -3.87 -4.31 -68.56
#